data_AF-A0A7Y3CRG3-F1
#
_entry.id   AF-A0A7Y3CRG3-F1
#
_cell.length_a   1.000
_cell.length_b   1.000
_cell.length_c   1.000
_cell.angle_alpha   90.00
_cell.angle_beta   90.00
_cell.angle_gamma   90.00
#
_symmetry.space_group_name_H-M   'P 1'
#
loop_
_entity.id
_entity.type
_entity.pdbx_description
1 polymer ?
#
loop_
_entity_poly.entity_id
_entity_poly.type
_entity_poly.pdbx_seq_one_letter_code
_entity_poly.pdbx_strand_id
1 'polypeptide(L)'
;AADAVERGTLDAETLEAIAYDAMSSEHLVEPEYAELHDAHSVVHLNTVDRDSFLAVAGRLGETRLIDNVHFDVTDEGIVIDRGIRSQQTESGQS
;
A
#
# COMPACT_ATOMS: atom_id res chain seq x y z
N ALA A 1 6.66 -2.49 1.63
CA ALA A 1 6.38 -1.08 1.98
C ALA A 1 5.77 -0.93 3.37
N ALA A 2 4.66 -1.59 3.71
CA ALA A 2 4.01 -1.53 5.04
C ALA A 2 4.99 -1.63 6.22
N ASP A 3 5.82 -2.69 6.28
CA ASP A 3 6.79 -2.85 7.38
C ASP A 3 7.83 -1.71 7.45
N ALA A 4 8.09 -1.00 6.35
CA ALA A 4 8.99 0.15 6.35
C ALA A 4 8.32 1.37 6.98
N VAL A 5 7.03 1.59 6.72
CA VAL A 5 6.23 2.62 7.40
C VAL A 5 6.17 2.36 8.91
N GLU A 6 5.99 1.10 9.34
CA GLU A 6 6.06 0.74 10.77
C GLU A 6 7.41 1.06 11.42
N ARG A 7 8.48 1.07 10.64
CA ARG A 7 9.84 1.44 11.08
C ARG A 7 10.14 2.95 10.92
N GLY A 8 9.17 3.74 10.47
CA GLY A 8 9.27 5.20 10.34
C GLY A 8 9.70 5.70 8.96
N THR A 9 9.74 4.85 7.94
CA THR A 9 9.96 5.31 6.55
C THR A 9 8.67 5.91 6.00
N LEU A 10 8.68 7.23 5.72
CA LEU A 10 7.51 7.96 5.20
C LEU A 10 7.74 8.57 3.81
N ASP A 11 8.94 8.41 3.25
CA ASP A 11 9.32 8.96 1.94
C ASP A 11 8.74 8.10 0.80
N ALA A 12 8.02 8.72 -0.13
CA ALA A 12 7.32 8.00 -1.19
C ALA A 12 8.28 7.25 -2.11
N GLU A 13 9.36 7.90 -2.56
CA GLU A 13 10.35 7.29 -3.46
C GLU A 13 10.90 5.98 -2.86
N THR A 14 11.24 6.00 -1.58
CA THR A 14 11.71 4.82 -0.86
C THR A 14 10.64 3.72 -0.78
N LEU A 15 9.38 4.07 -0.47
CA LEU A 15 8.30 3.10 -0.34
C LEU A 15 7.89 2.48 -1.68
N GLU A 16 7.84 3.29 -2.73
CA GLU A 16 7.57 2.91 -4.12
C GLU A 16 8.67 1.96 -4.62
N ALA A 17 9.94 2.30 -4.41
CA ALA A 17 11.08 1.44 -4.77
C ALA A 17 10.99 0.07 -4.07
N ILE A 18 10.70 0.03 -2.77
CA ILE A 18 10.54 -1.23 -2.02
C ILE A 18 9.44 -2.11 -2.63
N ALA A 19 8.30 -1.53 -2.98
CA ALA A 19 7.18 -2.29 -3.55
C ALA A 19 7.46 -2.74 -4.98
N TYR A 20 8.05 -1.87 -5.80
CA TYR A 20 8.44 -2.18 -7.17
C TYR A 20 9.51 -3.27 -7.23
N ASP A 21 10.54 -3.19 -6.39
CA ASP A 21 11.61 -4.18 -6.31
C ASP A 21 11.09 -5.55 -5.85
N ALA A 22 10.13 -5.56 -4.92
CA ALA A 22 9.48 -6.79 -4.48
C ALA A 22 8.77 -7.50 -5.65
N MET A 23 8.00 -6.77 -6.47
CA MET A 23 7.40 -7.34 -7.68
C MET A 23 8.46 -7.75 -8.71
N SER A 24 9.50 -6.93 -8.89
CA SER A 24 10.58 -7.20 -9.85
C SER A 24 11.39 -8.46 -9.51
N SER A 25 11.42 -8.86 -8.24
CA SER A 25 12.09 -10.08 -7.80
C SER A 25 11.34 -11.37 -8.17
N GLU A 26 10.06 -11.27 -8.54
CA GLU A 26 9.21 -12.39 -8.92
C GLU A 26 9.28 -12.65 -10.43
N HIS A 27 9.82 -13.80 -10.83
CA HIS A 27 10.14 -14.09 -12.24
C HIS A 27 8.93 -14.22 -13.18
N LEU A 28 7.70 -14.34 -12.64
CA LEU A 28 6.46 -14.43 -13.41
C LEU A 28 5.71 -13.10 -13.50
N VAL A 29 6.16 -12.10 -12.75
CA VAL A 29 5.49 -10.81 -12.65
C VAL A 29 6.26 -9.81 -13.50
N GLU A 30 5.55 -9.11 -14.38
CA GLU A 30 6.06 -7.92 -15.07
C GLU A 30 5.51 -6.68 -14.34
N PRO A 31 6.31 -5.97 -13.53
CA PRO A 31 5.85 -4.79 -12.78
C PRO A 31 5.43 -3.66 -13.73
N GLU A 32 4.35 -2.96 -13.41
CA GLU A 32 3.89 -1.77 -14.15
C GLU A 32 4.18 -0.49 -13.35
N TYR A 33 3.70 -0.41 -12.10
CA TYR A 33 3.93 0.75 -11.24
C TYR A 33 3.86 0.40 -9.75
N ALA A 34 4.48 1.24 -8.93
CA ALA A 34 4.24 1.37 -7.51
C ALA A 34 4.22 2.87 -7.19
N GLU A 35 3.09 3.42 -6.75
CA GLU A 35 2.90 4.88 -6.61
C GLU A 35 2.09 5.21 -5.35
N LEU A 36 2.56 6.20 -4.58
CA LEU A 36 1.87 6.72 -3.41
C LEU A 36 0.90 7.84 -3.81
N HIS A 37 -0.36 7.71 -3.41
CA HIS A 37 -1.39 8.71 -3.70
C HIS A 37 -2.18 9.10 -2.46
N ASP A 38 -2.69 10.33 -2.48
CA ASP A 38 -3.69 10.82 -1.55
C ASP A 38 -4.99 10.00 -1.67
N ALA A 39 -5.53 9.56 -0.54
CA ALA A 39 -6.67 8.64 -0.49
C ALA A 39 -7.98 9.25 -0.99
N HIS A 40 -8.09 10.58 -1.07
CA HIS A 40 -9.32 11.26 -1.48
C HIS A 40 -9.26 11.82 -2.90
N SER A 41 -8.09 12.26 -3.33
CA SER A 41 -7.88 12.98 -4.60
C SER A 41 -7.14 12.17 -5.65
N VAL A 42 -6.50 11.06 -5.28
CA VAL A 42 -5.67 10.23 -6.18
C VAL A 42 -4.48 11.01 -6.77
N VAL A 43 -4.10 12.12 -6.13
CA VAL A 43 -2.91 12.90 -6.50
C VAL A 43 -1.68 12.23 -5.90
N HIS A 44 -0.62 12.10 -6.70
CA HIS A 44 0.66 11.55 -6.24
C HIS A 44 1.21 12.36 -5.05
N LEU A 45 1.77 11.65 -4.07
CA LEU A 45 2.35 12.24 -2.86
C LEU A 45 3.83 11.89 -2.76
N ASN A 46 4.61 12.82 -2.21
CA ASN A 46 6.03 12.57 -1.90
C ASN A 46 6.25 11.99 -0.50
N THR A 47 5.23 12.00 0.37
CA THR A 47 5.35 11.51 1.73
C THR A 47 4.01 11.05 2.31
N VAL A 48 4.05 10.13 3.27
CA VAL A 48 2.90 9.68 4.07
C VAL A 48 2.67 10.68 5.22
N ASP A 49 2.06 11.83 4.92
CA ASP A 49 1.72 12.89 5.89
C ASP A 49 0.20 13.12 6.04
N ARG A 50 -0.60 12.34 5.31
CA ARG A 50 -2.06 12.32 5.30
C ARG A 50 -2.56 10.96 4.85
N ASP A 51 -3.87 10.75 4.95
CA ASP A 51 -4.51 9.53 4.47
C ASP A 51 -4.14 9.26 3.01
N SER A 52 -3.53 8.11 2.78
CA SER A 52 -2.91 7.77 1.51
C SER A 52 -2.98 6.27 1.25
N PHE A 53 -2.71 5.89 0.01
CA PHE A 53 -2.50 4.49 -0.35
C PHE A 53 -1.31 4.35 -1.29
N LEU A 54 -0.54 3.29 -1.10
CA LEU A 54 0.46 2.85 -2.07
C LEU A 54 -0.20 1.86 -3.02
N ALA A 55 -0.41 2.25 -4.26
CA ALA A 55 -0.96 1.38 -5.29
C ALA A 55 0.15 0.64 -6.02
N VAL A 56 -0.06 -0.64 -6.31
CA VAL A 56 0.84 -1.46 -7.11
C VAL A 56 0.10 -2.12 -8.26
N ALA A 57 0.78 -2.33 -9.37
CA ALA A 57 0.28 -3.12 -10.48
C ALA A 57 1.40 -3.91 -11.16
N GLY A 58 1.04 -5.08 -11.65
CA GLY A 58 1.90 -5.92 -12.46
C GLY A 58 1.10 -6.93 -13.28
N ARG A 59 1.77 -7.58 -14.24
CA ARG A 59 1.17 -8.62 -15.07
C ARG A 59 1.71 -9.99 -14.73
N LEU A 60 0.80 -10.96 -14.66
CA LEU A 60 1.09 -12.38 -14.57
C LEU A 60 0.60 -13.06 -15.86
N GLY A 61 1.51 -13.21 -16.83
CA GLY A 61 1.14 -13.54 -18.20
C GLY A 61 0.20 -12.48 -18.79
N GLU A 62 -0.98 -12.86 -19.24
CA GLU A 62 -1.98 -11.91 -19.77
C GLU A 62 -2.83 -11.24 -18.68
N THR A 63 -2.76 -11.73 -17.44
CA THR A 63 -3.60 -11.23 -16.34
C THR A 63 -2.94 -10.01 -15.71
N ARG A 64 -3.69 -8.90 -15.62
CA ARG A 64 -3.25 -7.70 -14.89
C ARG A 64 -3.77 -7.74 -13.46
N LEU A 65 -2.86 -7.68 -12.49
CA LEU A 65 -3.18 -7.64 -11.08
C LEU A 65 -2.96 -6.23 -10.54
N ILE A 66 -3.82 -5.83 -9.62
CA ILE A 66 -3.67 -4.58 -8.86
C ILE A 66 -3.86 -4.91 -7.39
N ASP A 67 -3.15 -4.17 -6.55
CA ASP A 67 -3.35 -4.17 -5.11
C ASP A 67 -3.01 -2.78 -4.55
N ASN A 68 -3.39 -2.52 -3.31
CA ASN A 68 -2.98 -1.34 -2.59
C ASN A 68 -2.82 -1.61 -1.09
N VAL A 69 -2.07 -0.74 -0.43
CA VAL A 69 -1.97 -0.68 1.04
C VAL A 69 -2.40 0.71 1.46
N HIS A 70 -3.33 0.79 2.41
CA HIS A 70 -3.81 2.04 2.96
C HIS A 70 -3.02 2.46 4.20
N PHE A 71 -2.79 3.76 4.32
CA PHE A 71 -2.15 4.41 5.46
C PHE A 71 -3.09 5.51 5.98
N ASP A 72 -3.66 5.30 7.16
CA ASP A 72 -4.49 6.29 7.83
C ASP A 72 -3.63 7.06 8.85
N VAL A 73 -3.53 8.38 8.67
CA VAL A 73 -2.68 9.22 9.53
C VAL A 73 -3.54 9.82 10.63
N THR A 74 -3.24 9.43 11.86
CA THR A 74 -3.96 9.86 13.08
C THR A 74 -3.02 10.61 14.03
N ASP A 75 -3.59 11.25 15.05
CA ASP A 75 -2.81 11.90 16.11
C ASP A 75 -1.94 10.91 16.91
N GLU A 76 -2.28 9.61 16.90
CA GLU A 76 -1.58 8.55 17.62
C GLU A 76 -0.49 7.87 16.78
N GLY A 77 -0.42 8.18 15.47
CA GLY A 77 0.49 7.57 14.51
C GLY A 77 -0.21 7.10 13.23
N ILE A 78 0.45 6.22 12.49
CA ILE A 78 -0.06 5.70 11.21
C ILE A 78 -0.64 4.31 11.41
N VAL A 79 -1.92 4.15 11.08
CA VAL A 79 -2.58 2.85 11.00
C VAL A 79 -2.44 2.32 9.59
N ILE A 80 -2.01 1.06 9.45
CA ILE A 80 -1.74 0.44 8.15
C ILE A 80 -2.77 -0.66 7.91
N ASP A 81 -3.60 -0.50 6.89
CA ASP A 81 -4.48 -1.57 6.42
C ASP A 81 -3.79 -2.35 5.30
N ARG A 82 -3.48 -3.61 5.61
CA ARG A 82 -2.80 -4.57 4.71
C ARG A 82 -3.79 -5.41 3.90
N GLY A 83 -5.08 -5.07 3.88
CA GLY A 83 -6.12 -5.87 3.21
C GLY A 83 -6.46 -7.20 3.91
N ILE A 84 -5.89 -7.45 5.09
CA ILE A 84 -6.23 -8.60 5.92
C ILE A 84 -7.46 -8.22 6.75
N ARG A 85 -8.66 -8.37 6.20
CA ARG A 85 -9.87 -8.25 7.03
C ARG A 85 -9.81 -9.29 8.16
N SER A 86 -9.91 -8.76 9.37
CA SER A 86 -9.90 -9.43 10.67
C SER A 86 -10.83 -10.64 10.71
N GLN A 87 -10.34 -11.79 11.15
CA GLN A 87 -11.23 -12.76 11.78
C GLN A 87 -11.74 -12.14 13.09
N GLN A 88 -13.07 -12.09 13.25
CA GLN A 88 -13.88 -11.60 14.39
C GLN A 88 -14.00 -10.06 14.53
N THR A 89 -15.21 -9.47 14.49
CA THR A 89 -16.32 -9.76 15.42
C THR A 89 -17.67 -9.42 14.81
N GLU A 90 -18.41 -10.41 14.29
CA GLU A 90 -19.88 -10.31 14.22
C GLU A 90 -20.44 -10.60 15.61
N SER A 91 -20.42 -9.60 16.50
CA SER A 91 -21.34 -9.56 17.64
C SER A 91 -22.59 -8.82 17.20
N GLY A 92 -23.34 -9.47 16.31
CA GLY A 92 -24.71 -9.08 16.02
C GLY A 92 -25.56 -9.31 17.26
N GLN A 93 -26.07 -8.22 17.81
CA GLN A 93 -27.07 -8.18 18.85
C GLN A 93 -28.31 -9.00 18.45
N SER A 94 -28.85 -9.78 19.38
CA SER A 94 -30.28 -10.01 19.58
C SER A 94 -30.54 -10.36 21.03
#